data_AF-A0A833H412-F1
#
_entry.id   AF-A0A833H412-F1
#
_cell.length_a   1.000
_cell.length_b   1.000
_cell.length_c   1.000
_cell.angle_alpha   90.00
_cell.angle_beta   90.00
_cell.angle_gamma   90.00
#
_symmetry.space_group_name_H-M   'P 1'
#
loop_
_entity.id
_entity.type
_entity.pdbx_description
1 polymer ?
#
loop_
_entity_poly.entity_id
_entity_poly.type
_entity_poly.pdbx_seq_one_letter_code
_entity_poly.pdbx_strand_id
1 'polypeptide(L)'
;MFESPLHGKRRSLVEVAFLSLWLAGQPVLADPVTESSETDSSNPSIPVQLSSEDIDTAVALRCPGEAYRVLVLGDGRAFLQINPEHPDQLQELAISDALNPTKTAIDCGEASFEIRTSPPFSNKLVEQHFELEKGEAKFASKREYDPTEQLLEEATQLVFSGNRDALNALDFSGIEFAYQYVNAERIHRLMNQSMKRCDRQPCKPLIENTFLLITRLSTAISGTERDPSLPAQWILALDDLAVPVADSAPLLLRYTEILKRMNQREDAIAIVEELVRRDTESPDMRLFYGDLLWESGLKEEARVQYRAFAELIARDGKTPPARIARLLAD
;
A
#
# COMPACT_ATOMS: atom_id res chain seq x y z
N MET A 1 -20.84 0.21 -50.94
CA MET A 1 -22.31 0.23 -50.83
C MET A 1 -22.60 0.27 -49.33
N PHE A 2 -23.29 1.32 -48.88
CA PHE A 2 -23.68 1.67 -47.50
C PHE A 2 -22.52 2.05 -46.55
N GLU A 3 -22.21 3.34 -46.36
CA GLU A 3 -22.96 4.39 -45.62
C GLU A 3 -22.93 4.19 -44.09
N SER A 4 -22.14 5.04 -43.42
CA SER A 4 -22.39 5.53 -42.04
C SER A 4 -23.76 6.26 -42.01
N PRO A 5 -24.39 6.59 -40.84
CA PRO A 5 -23.86 7.66 -39.97
C PRO A 5 -24.45 7.78 -38.52
N LEU A 6 -24.05 8.88 -37.85
CA LEU A 6 -24.73 9.64 -36.76
C LEU A 6 -24.58 9.13 -35.30
N HIS A 7 -23.83 9.86 -34.45
CA HIS A 7 -24.23 11.05 -33.66
C HIS A 7 -25.09 10.75 -32.43
N GLY A 8 -24.64 11.18 -31.24
CA GLY A 8 -25.47 11.16 -30.03
C GLY A 8 -24.79 11.62 -28.74
N LYS A 9 -24.75 12.94 -28.49
CA LYS A 9 -24.40 13.59 -27.21
C LYS A 9 -25.15 12.98 -26.00
N ARG A 10 -24.52 12.91 -24.81
CA ARG A 10 -24.87 13.66 -23.57
C ARG A 10 -24.45 12.98 -22.24
N ARG A 11 -24.28 13.83 -21.21
CA ARG A 11 -24.21 13.65 -19.74
C ARG A 11 -22.80 13.27 -19.22
N SER A 12 -22.03 14.14 -18.56
CA SER A 12 -22.28 14.93 -17.32
C SER A 12 -22.83 14.07 -16.18
N LEU A 13 -21.94 13.73 -15.24
CA LEU A 13 -22.23 13.40 -13.84
C LEU A 13 -20.95 13.63 -13.04
N VAL A 14 -20.72 14.91 -12.73
CA VAL A 14 -20.12 15.30 -11.44
C VAL A 14 -21.25 15.16 -10.43
N GLU A 15 -21.01 14.43 -9.34
CA GLU A 15 -21.65 14.52 -8.01
C GLU A 15 -21.76 13.13 -7.37
N VAL A 16 -20.81 12.81 -6.47
CA VAL A 16 -21.18 12.15 -5.21
C VAL A 16 -20.57 13.00 -4.11
N ALA A 17 -21.46 13.75 -3.46
CA ALA A 17 -21.16 14.70 -2.42
C ALA A 17 -20.77 14.00 -1.11
N PHE A 18 -19.74 14.56 -0.48
CA PHE A 18 -19.50 14.50 0.95
C PHE A 18 -20.74 15.01 1.70
N LEU A 19 -21.24 14.25 2.65
CA LEU A 19 -22.13 14.74 3.71
C LEU A 19 -21.74 14.10 5.03
N SER A 20 -20.77 14.75 5.68
CA SER A 20 -20.60 14.76 7.12
C SER A 20 -21.70 15.65 7.72
N LEU A 21 -22.59 15.06 8.53
CA LEU A 21 -23.43 15.84 9.43
C LEU A 21 -23.03 15.59 10.88
N TRP A 22 -22.37 16.61 11.43
CA TRP A 22 -22.34 16.93 12.83
C TRP A 22 -23.76 17.12 13.36
N LEU A 23 -24.08 16.46 14.48
CA LEU A 23 -25.11 16.93 15.40
C LEU A 23 -24.49 17.04 16.79
N ALA A 24 -24.12 18.27 17.14
CA ALA A 24 -23.94 18.70 18.51
C ALA A 24 -25.31 19.12 19.06
N GLY A 25 -25.68 18.60 20.24
CA GLY A 25 -26.98 18.87 20.86
C GLY A 25 -27.06 18.46 22.33
N GLN A 26 -26.10 18.94 23.13
CA GLN A 26 -26.13 19.30 24.57
C GLN A 26 -26.70 18.35 25.67
N PRO A 27 -26.21 18.52 26.91
CA PRO A 27 -26.22 17.49 27.96
C PRO A 27 -27.44 17.59 28.86
N VAL A 28 -27.96 16.44 29.30
CA VAL A 28 -28.92 16.39 30.41
C VAL A 28 -28.14 16.21 31.71
N LEU A 29 -28.24 17.23 32.57
CA LEU A 29 -27.85 17.21 33.97
C LEU A 29 -28.67 16.15 34.72
N ALA A 30 -27.98 15.21 35.36
CA ALA A 30 -28.52 14.46 36.48
C ALA A 30 -27.52 14.58 37.65
N ASP A 31 -28.01 15.12 38.75
CA ASP A 31 -27.29 15.29 40.02
C ASP A 31 -26.90 13.93 40.65
N PRO A 32 -25.90 13.90 41.54
CA PRO A 32 -25.23 12.69 41.98
C PRO A 32 -26.05 11.96 43.05
N VAL A 33 -26.39 10.69 42.79
CA VAL A 33 -26.78 9.76 43.86
C VAL A 33 -25.50 9.12 44.39
N THR A 34 -25.04 9.62 45.53
CA THR A 34 -24.14 8.89 46.42
C THR A 34 -24.87 7.69 46.99
N GLU A 35 -24.60 6.50 46.46
CA GLU A 35 -24.83 5.24 47.17
C GLU A 35 -23.49 4.55 47.36
N SER A 36 -23.01 4.63 48.60
CA SER A 36 -21.96 3.78 49.14
C SER A 36 -22.47 2.34 49.20
N SER A 37 -21.83 1.42 48.48
CA SER A 37 -21.82 0.02 48.88
C SER A 37 -20.40 -0.53 48.72
N GLU A 38 -19.72 -0.66 49.84
CA GLU A 38 -18.73 -1.71 50.01
C GLU A 38 -19.43 -3.05 49.76
N THR A 39 -18.99 -3.79 48.75
CA THR A 39 -19.10 -5.24 48.76
C THR A 39 -17.80 -5.84 48.26
N ASP A 40 -17.14 -6.43 49.23
CA ASP A 40 -16.04 -7.36 49.17
C ASP A 40 -16.39 -8.62 48.35
N SER A 41 -15.32 -9.30 47.94
CA SER A 41 -15.25 -10.72 47.60
C SER A 41 -15.77 -11.21 46.24
N SER A 42 -14.81 -11.75 45.47
CA SER A 42 -14.91 -12.97 44.68
C SER A 42 -16.18 -13.15 43.84
N ASN A 43 -16.08 -12.81 42.56
CA ASN A 43 -16.99 -13.37 41.57
C ASN A 43 -16.48 -14.78 41.23
N PRO A 44 -17.14 -15.88 41.67
CA PRO A 44 -16.85 -17.19 41.13
C PRO A 44 -17.28 -17.16 39.67
N SER A 45 -16.36 -17.49 38.77
CA SER A 45 -16.60 -17.70 37.34
C SER A 45 -17.81 -18.64 37.20
N ILE A 46 -18.98 -18.11 36.80
CA ILE A 46 -20.13 -18.95 36.47
C ILE A 46 -19.66 -19.84 35.30
N PRO A 47 -19.75 -21.17 35.38
CA PRO A 47 -19.40 -22.04 34.27
C PRO A 47 -20.27 -21.65 33.07
N VAL A 48 -19.66 -21.14 32.01
CA VAL A 48 -20.38 -20.82 30.79
C VAL A 48 -20.76 -22.13 30.14
N GLN A 49 -22.05 -22.49 30.22
CA GLN A 49 -22.58 -23.65 29.51
C GLN A 49 -22.88 -23.25 28.06
N LEU A 50 -22.05 -23.71 27.14
CA LEU A 50 -22.34 -23.64 25.70
C LEU A 50 -23.40 -24.67 25.32
N SER A 51 -24.26 -24.35 24.36
CA SER A 51 -25.18 -25.34 23.82
C SER A 51 -24.41 -26.40 23.01
N SER A 52 -24.95 -27.59 22.87
CA SER A 52 -24.34 -28.63 22.03
C SER A 52 -24.18 -28.18 20.57
N GLU A 53 -25.10 -27.36 20.08
CA GLU A 53 -25.06 -26.78 18.74
C GLU A 53 -23.89 -25.79 18.56
N ASP A 54 -23.59 -24.97 19.57
CA ASP A 54 -22.44 -24.06 19.55
C ASP A 54 -21.12 -24.84 19.50
N ILE A 55 -21.02 -25.94 20.25
CA ILE A 55 -19.81 -26.79 20.28
C ILE A 55 -19.62 -27.49 18.93
N ASP A 56 -20.68 -28.01 18.33
CA ASP A 56 -20.63 -28.74 17.06
C ASP A 56 -20.28 -27.83 15.88
N THR A 57 -20.64 -26.55 15.95
CA THR A 57 -20.37 -25.56 14.91
C THR A 57 -19.06 -24.78 15.13
N ALA A 58 -18.44 -24.91 16.31
CA ALA A 58 -17.19 -24.25 16.65
C ALA A 58 -16.01 -24.74 15.81
N VAL A 59 -15.10 -23.83 15.48
CA VAL A 59 -13.79 -24.18 14.93
C VAL A 59 -12.91 -24.67 16.08
N ALA A 60 -12.57 -25.96 16.04
CA ALA A 60 -11.71 -26.59 17.05
C ALA A 60 -10.22 -26.48 16.66
N LEU A 61 -9.50 -25.56 17.30
CA LEU A 61 -8.06 -25.39 17.19
C LEU A 61 -7.36 -26.37 18.13
N ARG A 62 -6.71 -27.39 17.57
CA ARG A 62 -6.07 -28.47 18.33
C ARG A 62 -4.57 -28.24 18.45
N CYS A 63 -4.04 -28.46 19.64
CA CYS A 63 -2.61 -28.51 19.90
C CYS A 63 -2.11 -29.95 19.73
N PRO A 64 -1.19 -30.23 18.78
CA PRO A 64 -0.65 -31.57 18.61
C PRO A 64 0.09 -32.04 19.87
N GLY A 65 -0.30 -33.18 20.43
CA GLY A 65 0.35 -33.77 21.62
C GLY A 65 -0.19 -33.26 22.96
N GLU A 66 -1.06 -32.26 22.96
CA GLU A 66 -1.67 -31.71 24.17
C GLU A 66 -3.09 -32.24 24.37
N ALA A 67 -3.51 -32.29 25.64
CA ALA A 67 -4.85 -32.73 26.00
C ALA A 67 -5.93 -31.66 25.76
N TYR A 68 -5.53 -30.39 25.57
CA TYR A 68 -6.47 -29.28 25.43
C TYR A 68 -6.68 -28.85 23.98
N ARG A 69 -7.81 -28.18 23.74
CA ARG A 69 -8.12 -27.48 22.48
C ARG A 69 -8.81 -26.15 22.76
N VAL A 70 -8.75 -25.23 21.81
CA VAL A 70 -9.50 -23.98 21.84
C VAL A 70 -10.66 -24.06 20.85
N LEU A 71 -11.86 -23.77 21.31
CA LEU A 71 -13.06 -23.69 20.49
C LEU A 71 -13.32 -22.23 20.15
N VAL A 72 -13.41 -21.89 18.87
CA VAL A 72 -13.78 -20.55 18.40
C VAL A 72 -15.18 -20.60 17.79
N LEU A 73 -16.11 -19.85 18.38
CA LEU A 73 -17.50 -19.78 17.94
C LEU A 73 -17.67 -18.86 16.72
N GLY A 74 -18.81 -18.97 16.05
CA GLY A 74 -19.15 -18.12 14.89
C GLY A 74 -19.22 -16.62 15.20
N ASP A 75 -19.47 -16.25 16.45
CA ASP A 75 -19.46 -14.86 16.95
C ASP A 75 -18.06 -14.36 17.34
N GLY A 76 -17.04 -15.22 17.22
CA GLY A 76 -15.64 -14.91 17.52
C GLY A 76 -15.25 -15.07 18.99
N ARG A 77 -16.14 -15.49 19.88
CA ARG A 77 -15.78 -15.89 21.25
C ARG A 77 -14.94 -17.16 21.24
N ALA A 78 -14.07 -17.30 22.24
CA ALA A 78 -13.14 -18.41 22.35
C ALA A 78 -13.21 -19.09 23.71
N PHE A 79 -13.13 -20.43 23.72
CA PHE A 79 -13.23 -21.24 24.92
C PHE A 79 -12.10 -22.25 24.96
N LEU A 80 -11.43 -22.37 26.11
CA LEU A 80 -10.49 -23.44 26.37
C LEU A 80 -11.25 -24.68 26.86
N GLN A 81 -10.90 -25.81 26.27
CA GLN A 81 -11.36 -27.13 26.69
C GLN A 81 -10.15 -28.01 27.01
N ILE A 82 -9.94 -28.31 28.29
CA ILE A 82 -8.73 -29.02 28.77
C ILE A 82 -8.86 -30.53 28.69
N ASN A 83 -10.08 -31.05 28.82
CA ASN A 83 -10.36 -32.47 28.71
C ASN A 83 -11.44 -32.72 27.64
N PRO A 84 -11.09 -33.35 26.49
CA PRO A 84 -12.05 -33.67 25.45
C PRO A 84 -13.11 -34.69 25.90
N GLU A 85 -12.83 -35.50 26.93
CA GLU A 85 -13.75 -36.48 27.51
C GLU A 85 -14.78 -35.85 28.46
N HIS A 86 -14.58 -34.58 28.84
CA HIS A 86 -15.52 -33.80 29.65
C HIS A 86 -15.97 -32.56 28.87
N PRO A 87 -16.93 -32.72 27.93
CA PRO A 87 -17.36 -31.65 27.03
C PRO A 87 -17.85 -30.38 27.74
N ASP A 88 -18.30 -30.51 28.99
CA ASP A 88 -18.91 -29.44 29.76
C ASP A 88 -17.91 -28.58 30.55
N GLN A 89 -16.62 -28.95 30.57
CA GLN A 89 -15.57 -28.17 31.24
C GLN A 89 -14.93 -27.18 30.28
N LEU A 90 -15.57 -26.02 30.17
CA LEU A 90 -15.15 -24.93 29.31
C LEU A 90 -14.79 -23.69 30.13
N GLN A 91 -13.70 -23.05 29.76
CA GLN A 91 -13.32 -21.74 30.26
C GLN A 91 -13.42 -20.74 29.11
N GLU A 92 -14.23 -19.70 29.24
CA GLU A 92 -14.21 -18.58 28.30
C GLU A 92 -12.86 -17.85 28.39
N LEU A 93 -12.21 -17.68 27.24
CA LEU A 93 -10.95 -16.94 27.17
C LEU A 93 -11.25 -15.44 27.18
N ALA A 94 -10.51 -14.70 28.00
CA ALA A 94 -10.56 -13.24 28.04
C ALA A 94 -9.89 -12.63 26.79
N ILE A 95 -10.51 -12.82 25.63
CA ILE A 95 -10.07 -12.23 24.37
C ILE A 95 -10.47 -10.75 24.33
N SER A 96 -9.58 -9.92 23.81
CA SER A 96 -9.81 -8.47 23.70
C SER A 96 -10.66 -8.07 22.49
N ASP A 97 -10.57 -8.83 21.41
CA ASP A 97 -11.33 -8.66 20.17
C ASP A 97 -11.93 -10.01 19.74
N ALA A 98 -13.08 -9.97 19.06
CA ALA A 98 -13.69 -11.14 18.46
C ALA A 98 -12.74 -11.78 17.43
N LEU A 99 -12.53 -13.09 17.52
CA LEU A 99 -11.70 -13.84 16.60
C LEU A 99 -12.42 -14.07 15.27
N ASN A 100 -11.68 -14.15 14.17
CA ASN A 100 -12.22 -14.60 12.89
C ASN A 100 -12.11 -16.13 12.78
N PRO A 101 -13.19 -16.91 12.88
CA PRO A 101 -13.11 -18.37 12.99
C PRO A 101 -12.43 -19.02 11.77
N THR A 102 -12.52 -18.39 10.60
CA THR A 102 -11.95 -18.89 9.34
C THR A 102 -10.48 -18.54 9.13
N LYS A 103 -9.97 -17.53 9.85
CA LYS A 103 -8.58 -17.07 9.79
C LYS A 103 -7.98 -16.99 11.19
N THR A 104 -8.19 -18.04 11.99
CA THR A 104 -7.57 -18.18 13.31
C THR A 104 -6.73 -19.45 13.35
N ALA A 105 -5.54 -19.34 13.92
CA ALA A 105 -4.63 -20.43 14.20
C ALA A 105 -4.19 -20.39 15.67
N ILE A 106 -3.71 -21.53 16.16
CA ILE A 106 -3.11 -21.66 17.48
C ILE A 106 -1.69 -22.18 17.35
N ASP A 107 -0.78 -21.62 18.15
CA ASP A 107 0.55 -22.16 18.40
C ASP A 107 0.66 -22.51 19.87
N CYS A 108 1.18 -23.68 20.19
CA CYS A 108 1.07 -24.27 21.53
C CYS A 108 2.45 -24.62 22.07
N GLY A 109 2.72 -24.19 23.30
CA GLY A 109 3.86 -24.61 24.11
C GLY A 109 3.41 -25.37 25.36
N GLU A 110 4.39 -25.85 26.13
CA GLU A 110 4.14 -26.70 27.31
C GLU A 110 3.27 -26.04 28.40
N ALA A 111 3.38 -24.73 28.57
CA ALA A 111 2.67 -23.97 29.62
C ALA A 111 2.01 -22.69 29.08
N SER A 112 1.85 -22.58 27.77
CA SER A 112 1.26 -21.40 27.15
C SER A 112 0.80 -21.70 25.73
N PHE A 113 -0.11 -20.88 25.21
CA PHE A 113 -0.47 -20.92 23.80
C PHE A 113 -0.69 -19.50 23.25
N GLU A 114 -0.49 -19.34 21.95
CA GLU A 114 -0.77 -18.12 21.20
C GLU A 114 -1.94 -18.37 20.26
N ILE A 115 -2.92 -17.49 20.30
CA ILE A 115 -3.98 -17.42 19.29
C ILE A 115 -3.62 -16.30 18.32
N ARG A 116 -3.43 -16.66 17.05
CA ARG A 116 -3.22 -15.71 15.96
C ARG A 116 -4.47 -15.64 15.12
N THR A 117 -5.04 -14.45 14.95
CA THR A 117 -6.24 -14.22 14.14
C THR A 117 -6.07 -13.04 13.19
N SER A 118 -6.78 -13.05 12.07
CA SER A 118 -6.84 -11.94 11.13
C SER A 118 -8.27 -11.41 10.99
N PRO A 119 -8.53 -10.11 11.25
CA PRO A 119 -9.84 -9.52 11.05
C PRO A 119 -10.34 -9.69 9.60
N PRO A 120 -11.67 -9.78 9.37
CA PRO A 120 -12.21 -9.86 8.03
C PRO A 120 -11.72 -8.69 7.14
N PHE A 121 -11.40 -9.01 5.88
CA PHE A 121 -10.97 -8.03 4.87
C PHE A 121 -9.71 -7.21 5.23
N SER A 122 -8.87 -7.76 6.10
CA SER A 122 -7.62 -7.15 6.56
C SER A 122 -6.47 -8.14 6.42
N ASN A 123 -5.24 -7.65 6.24
CA ASN A 123 -4.03 -8.46 6.42
C ASN A 123 -3.40 -8.28 7.81
N LYS A 124 -4.02 -7.47 8.68
CA LYS A 124 -3.58 -7.34 10.07
C LYS A 124 -3.67 -8.67 10.78
N LEU A 125 -2.70 -8.90 11.66
CA LEU A 125 -2.63 -10.02 12.57
C LEU A 125 -2.75 -9.51 14.00
N VAL A 126 -3.59 -10.21 14.76
CA VAL A 126 -3.72 -10.05 16.20
C VAL A 126 -3.25 -11.34 16.84
N GLU A 127 -2.17 -11.25 17.60
CA GLU A 127 -1.60 -12.34 18.39
C GLU A 127 -1.96 -12.11 19.85
N GLN A 128 -2.56 -13.11 20.48
CA GLN A 128 -2.93 -13.09 21.89
C GLN A 128 -2.29 -14.28 22.58
N HIS A 129 -1.46 -14.00 23.57
CA HIS A 129 -0.70 -15.01 24.30
C HIS A 129 -1.38 -15.30 25.64
N PHE A 130 -1.48 -16.58 25.96
CA PHE A 130 -2.10 -17.09 27.17
C PHE A 130 -1.14 -18.02 27.91
N GLU A 131 -1.05 -17.87 29.22
CA GLU A 131 -0.33 -18.80 30.10
C GLU A 131 -1.32 -19.80 30.70
N LEU A 132 -0.90 -21.06 30.78
CA LEU A 132 -1.67 -22.14 31.38
C LEU A 132 -1.19 -22.39 32.80
N GLU A 133 -2.03 -22.06 33.77
CA GLU A 133 -1.76 -22.29 35.19
C GLU A 133 -2.84 -23.19 35.79
N LYS A 134 -2.45 -24.39 36.25
CA LYS A 134 -3.36 -25.32 36.96
C LYS A 134 -4.64 -25.66 36.20
N GLY A 135 -4.59 -25.68 34.87
CA GLY A 135 -5.77 -25.93 34.05
C GLY A 135 -6.68 -24.71 33.92
N GLU A 136 -6.12 -23.51 33.97
CA GLU A 136 -6.80 -22.28 33.57
C GLU A 136 -5.88 -21.49 32.63
N ALA A 137 -6.43 -20.96 31.56
CA ALA A 137 -5.75 -19.98 30.71
C ALA A 137 -5.88 -18.58 31.30
N LYS A 138 -4.75 -17.87 31.39
CA LYS A 138 -4.68 -16.47 31.76
C LYS A 138 -4.11 -15.67 30.60
N PHE A 139 -4.79 -14.59 30.24
CA PHE A 139 -4.28 -13.66 29.23
C PHE A 139 -2.98 -13.02 29.72
N ALA A 140 -1.93 -13.14 28.91
CA ALA A 140 -0.60 -12.61 29.23
C ALA A 140 -0.30 -11.34 28.42
N SER A 141 -0.49 -11.37 27.10
CA SER A 141 -0.21 -10.23 26.24
C SER A 141 -0.95 -10.25 24.91
N LYS A 142 -0.97 -9.09 24.25
CA LYS A 142 -1.51 -8.89 22.90
C LYS A 142 -0.52 -8.12 22.05
N ARG A 143 -0.38 -8.55 20.80
CA ARG A 143 0.33 -7.81 19.75
C ARG A 143 -0.56 -7.67 18.53
N GLU A 144 -0.62 -6.47 17.97
CA GLU A 144 -1.24 -6.22 16.67
C GLU A 144 -0.17 -5.70 15.71
N TYR A 145 -0.15 -6.23 14.50
CA TYR A 145 0.74 -5.77 13.45
C TYR A 145 0.18 -6.09 12.06
N ASP A 146 0.78 -5.47 11.05
CA ASP A 146 0.44 -5.68 9.65
C ASP A 146 1.70 -6.13 8.90
N PRO A 147 1.81 -7.42 8.53
CA PRO A 147 2.98 -7.94 7.84
C PRO A 147 3.24 -7.25 6.50
N THR A 148 2.19 -6.88 5.76
CA THR A 148 2.34 -6.19 4.49
C THR A 148 2.86 -4.78 4.70
N GLU A 149 2.33 -4.05 5.68
CA GLU A 149 2.82 -2.70 5.97
C GLU A 149 4.29 -2.74 6.40
N GLN A 150 4.67 -3.69 7.27
CA GLN A 150 6.05 -3.88 7.71
C GLN A 150 6.99 -4.19 6.54
N LEU A 151 6.58 -5.09 5.63
CA LEU A 151 7.34 -5.43 4.42
C LEU A 151 7.56 -4.20 3.53
N LEU A 152 6.54 -3.38 3.33
CA LEU A 152 6.62 -2.18 2.48
C LEU A 152 7.43 -1.05 3.15
N GLU A 153 7.36 -0.93 4.47
CA GLU A 153 8.22 -0.04 5.25
C GLU A 153 9.69 -0.48 5.15
N GLU A 154 9.98 -1.78 5.33
CA GLU A 154 11.31 -2.35 5.15
C GLU A 154 11.84 -2.08 3.75
N ALA A 155 11.05 -2.38 2.71
CA ALA A 155 11.40 -2.11 1.33
C ALA A 155 11.78 -0.64 1.10
N THR A 156 11.01 0.27 1.67
CA THR A 156 11.25 1.72 1.60
C THR A 156 12.56 2.10 2.30
N GLN A 157 12.86 1.52 3.47
CA GLN A 157 14.13 1.74 4.15
C GLN A 157 15.32 1.19 3.36
N LEU A 158 15.17 0.05 2.69
CA LEU A 158 16.21 -0.53 1.84
C LEU A 158 16.50 0.35 0.61
N VAL A 159 15.47 0.97 0.01
CA VAL A 159 15.65 2.00 -1.03
C VAL A 159 16.50 3.15 -0.51
N PHE A 160 16.18 3.69 0.67
CA PHE A 160 16.85 4.88 1.22
C PHE A 160 18.21 4.63 1.87
N SER A 161 18.49 3.40 2.28
CA SER A 161 19.81 2.97 2.75
C SER A 161 20.74 2.58 1.60
N GLY A 162 20.19 2.37 0.40
CA GLY A 162 20.95 1.93 -0.77
C GLY A 162 21.28 0.44 -0.77
N ASN A 163 20.72 -0.36 0.14
CA ASN A 163 20.97 -1.79 0.23
C ASN A 163 20.16 -2.56 -0.82
N ARG A 164 20.69 -2.54 -2.06
CA ARG A 164 20.04 -3.13 -3.23
C ARG A 164 19.90 -4.66 -3.16
N ASP A 165 20.86 -5.34 -2.55
CA ASP A 165 20.85 -6.80 -2.45
C ASP A 165 19.74 -7.28 -1.52
N ALA A 166 19.62 -6.67 -0.33
CA ALA A 166 18.50 -6.94 0.56
C ALA A 166 17.16 -6.54 -0.06
N LEU A 167 17.12 -5.41 -0.80
CA LEU A 167 15.92 -5.02 -1.52
C LEU A 167 15.51 -6.13 -2.48
N ASN A 168 16.41 -6.64 -3.33
CA ASN A 168 16.15 -7.74 -4.27
C ASN A 168 15.74 -9.05 -3.59
N ALA A 169 16.17 -9.29 -2.35
CA ALA A 169 15.84 -10.49 -1.59
C ALA A 169 14.42 -10.49 -0.99
N LEU A 170 13.76 -9.33 -0.90
CA LEU A 170 12.38 -9.25 -0.38
C LEU A 170 11.41 -10.07 -1.23
N ASP A 171 10.47 -10.76 -0.63
CA ASP A 171 9.42 -11.49 -1.34
C ASP A 171 8.09 -10.72 -1.29
N PHE A 172 7.55 -10.36 -2.45
CA PHE A 172 6.27 -9.67 -2.58
C PHE A 172 5.11 -10.59 -3.01
N SER A 173 5.35 -11.90 -3.19
CA SER A 173 4.33 -12.85 -3.62
C SER A 173 3.18 -13.04 -2.61
N GLY A 174 3.42 -12.69 -1.35
CA GLY A 174 2.46 -12.81 -0.24
C GLY A 174 1.66 -11.55 0.10
N ILE A 175 1.63 -10.52 -0.76
CA ILE A 175 0.84 -9.31 -0.49
C ILE A 175 -0.66 -9.60 -0.71
N GLU A 176 -1.36 -9.99 0.35
CA GLU A 176 -2.83 -10.02 0.34
C GLU A 176 -3.39 -8.59 0.21
N PHE A 177 -4.53 -8.44 -0.48
CA PHE A 177 -5.20 -7.16 -0.67
C PHE A 177 -4.30 -6.05 -1.26
N ALA A 178 -3.41 -6.42 -2.20
CA ALA A 178 -2.35 -5.53 -2.70
C ALA A 178 -2.81 -4.11 -3.09
N TYR A 179 -4.00 -3.95 -3.67
CA TYR A 179 -4.55 -2.64 -4.03
C TYR A 179 -4.78 -1.68 -2.83
N GLN A 180 -4.95 -2.21 -1.61
CA GLN A 180 -5.06 -1.39 -0.40
C GLN A 180 -3.71 -0.79 -0.01
N TYR A 181 -2.62 -1.53 -0.22
CA TYR A 181 -1.30 -1.18 0.27
C TYR A 181 -0.40 -0.55 -0.79
N VAL A 182 -0.53 -0.99 -2.04
CA VAL A 182 0.26 -0.55 -3.18
C VAL A 182 -0.69 0.18 -4.14
N ASN A 183 -0.74 1.49 -3.96
CA ASN A 183 -1.59 2.39 -4.74
C ASN A 183 -0.79 3.61 -5.19
N ALA A 184 -1.37 4.35 -6.14
CA ALA A 184 -0.73 5.49 -6.76
C ALA A 184 -0.21 6.53 -5.75
N GLU A 185 -0.99 6.80 -4.69
CA GLU A 185 -0.62 7.78 -3.66
C GLU A 185 0.66 7.35 -2.91
N ARG A 186 0.75 6.08 -2.50
CA ARG A 186 1.95 5.56 -1.81
C ARG A 186 3.18 5.63 -2.71
N ILE A 187 3.04 5.24 -3.97
CA ILE A 187 4.15 5.28 -4.94
C ILE A 187 4.58 6.73 -5.21
N HIS A 188 3.64 7.66 -5.34
CA HIS A 188 3.94 9.08 -5.46
C HIS A 188 4.67 9.63 -4.22
N ARG A 189 4.24 9.25 -3.00
CA ARG A 189 4.94 9.62 -1.76
C ARG A 189 6.38 9.09 -1.73
N LEU A 190 6.60 7.83 -2.12
CA LEU A 190 7.94 7.24 -2.24
C LEU A 190 8.80 8.06 -3.21
N MET A 191 8.31 8.32 -4.42
CA MET A 191 9.06 9.09 -5.43
C MET A 191 9.40 10.51 -4.94
N ASN A 192 8.46 11.20 -4.29
CA ASN A 192 8.70 12.53 -3.70
C ASN A 192 9.75 12.49 -2.58
N GLN A 193 9.73 11.47 -1.74
CA GLN A 193 10.75 11.30 -0.69
C GLN A 193 12.12 11.01 -1.30
N SER A 194 12.20 10.18 -2.34
CA SER A 194 13.44 9.94 -3.09
C SER A 194 13.97 11.23 -3.71
N MET A 195 13.09 12.03 -4.33
CA MET A 195 13.46 13.33 -4.90
C MET A 195 14.05 14.28 -3.85
N LYS A 196 13.43 14.39 -2.67
CA LYS A 196 13.94 15.23 -1.56
C LYS A 196 15.28 14.74 -1.02
N ARG A 197 15.53 13.44 -1.02
CA ARG A 197 16.78 12.83 -0.53
C ARG A 197 17.94 12.98 -1.51
N CYS A 198 17.67 13.18 -2.81
CA CYS A 198 18.69 13.43 -3.83
C CYS A 198 19.60 14.63 -3.54
N ASP A 199 19.21 15.53 -2.65
CA ASP A 199 20.03 16.69 -2.24
C ASP A 199 21.08 16.32 -1.19
N ARG A 200 20.95 15.17 -0.53
CA ARG A 200 21.80 14.72 0.59
C ARG A 200 22.52 13.40 0.33
N GLN A 201 22.14 12.68 -0.73
CA GLN A 201 22.65 11.36 -1.06
C GLN A 201 22.92 11.26 -2.57
N PRO A 202 23.75 10.30 -3.02
CA PRO A 202 23.92 10.03 -4.45
C PRO A 202 22.57 9.75 -5.12
N CYS A 203 22.13 10.67 -5.97
CA CYS A 203 20.76 10.65 -6.50
C CYS A 203 20.50 9.52 -7.50
N LYS A 204 21.50 9.15 -8.32
CA LYS A 204 21.37 8.06 -9.31
C LYS A 204 20.96 6.71 -8.69
N PRO A 205 21.75 6.13 -7.75
CA PRO A 205 21.38 4.83 -7.16
C PRO A 205 20.09 4.90 -6.34
N LEU A 206 19.78 6.04 -5.73
CA LEU A 206 18.52 6.24 -5.02
C LEU A 206 17.31 6.14 -5.97
N ILE A 207 17.38 6.81 -7.13
CA ILE A 207 16.34 6.72 -8.16
C ILE A 207 16.23 5.29 -8.71
N GLU A 208 17.36 4.65 -9.01
CA GLU A 208 17.38 3.28 -9.54
C GLU A 208 16.82 2.26 -8.54
N ASN A 209 17.08 2.42 -7.24
CA ASN A 209 16.48 1.57 -6.22
C ASN A 209 15.00 1.88 -6.01
N THR A 210 14.60 3.15 -6.16
CA THR A 210 13.17 3.53 -6.12
C THR A 210 12.40 2.82 -7.23
N PHE A 211 12.90 2.87 -8.47
CA PHE A 211 12.25 2.20 -9.59
C PHE A 211 12.42 0.69 -9.60
N LEU A 212 13.50 0.15 -9.01
CA LEU A 212 13.58 -1.27 -8.70
C LEU A 212 12.43 -1.71 -7.78
N LEU A 213 12.15 -0.98 -6.70
CA LEU A 213 11.01 -1.31 -5.84
C LEU A 213 9.69 -1.21 -6.60
N ILE A 214 9.45 -0.11 -7.33
CA ILE A 214 8.21 0.11 -8.09
C ILE A 214 7.96 -1.01 -9.11
N THR A 215 8.98 -1.36 -9.91
CA THR A 215 8.86 -2.45 -10.90
C THR A 215 8.56 -3.79 -10.24
N ARG A 216 9.20 -4.12 -9.11
CA ARG A 216 8.94 -5.37 -8.40
C ARG A 216 7.54 -5.44 -7.79
N LEU A 217 7.04 -4.32 -7.26
CA LEU A 217 5.65 -4.22 -6.80
C LEU A 217 4.65 -4.33 -7.97
N SER A 218 4.95 -3.68 -9.10
CA SER A 218 4.17 -3.81 -10.34
C SER A 218 4.13 -5.25 -10.84
N THR A 219 5.24 -5.98 -10.85
CA THR A 219 5.29 -7.41 -11.19
C THR A 219 4.45 -8.25 -10.22
N ALA A 220 4.56 -8.00 -8.91
CA ALA A 220 3.80 -8.75 -7.91
C ALA A 220 2.28 -8.58 -8.06
N ILE A 221 1.83 -7.43 -8.57
CA ILE A 221 0.41 -7.09 -8.69
C ILE A 221 -0.15 -7.46 -10.07
N SER A 222 0.59 -7.17 -11.13
CA SER A 222 0.15 -7.40 -12.51
C SER A 222 0.51 -8.79 -13.05
N GLY A 223 1.46 -9.47 -12.42
CA GLY A 223 2.07 -10.70 -12.94
C GLY A 223 2.98 -10.48 -14.16
N THR A 224 3.15 -9.24 -14.62
CA THR A 224 3.97 -8.93 -15.80
C THR A 224 5.40 -8.63 -15.38
N GLU A 225 6.34 -9.47 -15.81
CA GLU A 225 7.76 -9.21 -15.55
C GLU A 225 8.25 -7.96 -16.30
N ARG A 226 9.00 -7.12 -15.59
CA ARG A 226 9.59 -5.89 -16.10
C ARG A 226 11.07 -5.85 -15.76
N ASP A 227 11.89 -5.45 -16.73
CA ASP A 227 13.32 -5.29 -16.50
C ASP A 227 13.59 -3.96 -15.75
N PRO A 228 14.03 -4.00 -14.47
CA PRO A 228 14.29 -2.80 -13.69
C PRO A 228 15.54 -2.04 -14.16
N SER A 229 16.36 -2.59 -15.07
CA SER A 229 17.52 -1.92 -15.63
C SER A 229 17.19 -1.01 -16.81
N LEU A 230 15.99 -1.15 -17.39
CA LEU A 230 15.55 -0.36 -18.54
C LEU A 230 14.58 0.74 -18.10
N PRO A 231 14.97 2.04 -18.14
CA PRO A 231 14.13 3.12 -17.65
C PRO A 231 12.75 3.24 -18.32
N ALA A 232 12.63 2.85 -19.59
CA ALA A 232 11.35 2.79 -20.28
C ALA A 232 10.36 1.81 -19.61
N GLN A 233 10.87 0.71 -19.04
CA GLN A 233 10.04 -0.25 -18.29
C GLN A 233 9.53 0.31 -16.96
N TRP A 234 10.21 1.30 -16.39
CA TRP A 234 9.74 1.97 -15.18
C TRP A 234 8.43 2.72 -15.41
N ILE A 235 8.30 3.36 -16.57
CA ILE A 235 7.10 4.13 -16.93
C ILE A 235 5.91 3.19 -17.12
N LEU A 236 6.15 2.03 -17.74
CA LEU A 236 5.11 1.01 -17.87
C LEU A 236 4.76 0.39 -16.51
N ALA A 237 5.71 0.22 -15.58
CA ALA A 237 5.42 -0.25 -14.23
C ALA A 237 4.50 0.70 -13.46
N LEU A 238 4.63 2.01 -13.69
CA LEU A 238 3.77 3.02 -13.10
C LEU A 238 2.31 2.90 -13.59
N ASP A 239 2.09 2.46 -14.84
CA ASP A 239 0.74 2.23 -15.37
C ASP A 239 0.01 1.12 -14.62
N ASP A 240 0.71 0.02 -14.34
CA ASP A 240 0.13 -1.12 -13.62
C ASP A 240 -0.33 -0.72 -12.21
N LEU A 241 0.31 0.32 -11.65
CA LEU A 241 0.03 0.86 -10.32
C LEU A 241 -0.88 2.10 -10.38
N ALA A 242 -1.43 2.42 -11.56
CA ALA A 242 -2.28 3.58 -11.83
C ALA A 242 -1.67 4.92 -11.39
N VAL A 243 -0.34 5.05 -11.46
CA VAL A 243 0.37 6.29 -11.12
C VAL A 243 0.34 7.24 -12.33
N PRO A 244 -0.22 8.46 -12.19
CA PRO A 244 -0.22 9.43 -13.27
C PRO A 244 1.19 9.81 -13.74
N VAL A 245 1.32 10.11 -15.04
CA VAL A 245 2.58 10.59 -15.62
C VAL A 245 3.06 11.87 -14.93
N ALA A 246 2.15 12.79 -14.59
CA ALA A 246 2.46 14.03 -13.89
C ALA A 246 3.15 13.78 -12.53
N ASP A 247 2.76 12.71 -11.83
CA ASP A 247 3.26 12.37 -10.50
C ASP A 247 4.66 11.72 -10.54
N SER A 248 5.04 11.14 -11.68
CA SER A 248 6.34 10.48 -11.88
C SER A 248 7.35 11.34 -12.63
N ALA A 249 6.87 12.30 -13.44
CA ALA A 249 7.71 13.16 -14.26
C ALA A 249 8.86 13.85 -13.50
N PRO A 250 8.68 14.44 -12.30
CA PRO A 250 9.78 15.13 -11.62
C PRO A 250 11.00 14.24 -11.33
N LEU A 251 10.77 13.01 -10.85
CA LEU A 251 11.85 12.08 -10.51
C LEU A 251 12.52 11.53 -11.78
N LEU A 252 11.74 11.21 -12.81
CA LEU A 252 12.24 10.74 -14.10
C LEU A 252 13.06 11.84 -14.80
N LEU A 253 12.60 13.08 -14.80
CA LEU A 253 13.35 14.22 -15.34
C LEU A 253 14.68 14.42 -14.60
N ARG A 254 14.68 14.34 -13.26
CA ARG A 254 15.93 14.38 -12.49
C ARG A 254 16.90 13.26 -12.90
N TYR A 255 16.41 12.07 -13.18
CA TYR A 255 17.23 10.97 -13.69
C TYR A 255 17.79 11.28 -15.08
N THR A 256 16.98 11.81 -15.99
CA THR A 256 17.43 12.18 -17.34
C THR A 256 18.55 13.22 -17.33
N GLU A 257 18.51 14.20 -16.40
CA GLU A 257 19.59 15.17 -16.22
C GLU A 257 20.89 14.52 -15.74
N ILE A 258 20.79 13.47 -14.90
CA ILE A 258 21.95 12.68 -14.46
C ILE A 258 22.52 11.91 -15.65
N LEU A 259 21.69 11.20 -16.40
CA LEU A 259 22.08 10.44 -17.59
C LEU A 259 22.76 11.33 -18.64
N LYS A 260 22.20 12.51 -18.90
CA LYS A 260 22.79 13.53 -19.79
C LYS A 260 24.20 13.92 -19.36
N ARG A 261 24.42 14.18 -18.07
CA ARG A 261 25.77 14.51 -17.52
C ARG A 261 26.75 13.34 -17.63
N MET A 262 26.25 12.11 -17.66
CA MET A 262 27.04 10.89 -17.86
C MET A 262 27.20 10.52 -19.34
N ASN A 263 26.73 11.37 -20.28
CA ASN A 263 26.71 11.11 -21.71
C ASN A 263 25.89 9.88 -22.14
N GLN A 264 24.95 9.43 -21.30
CA GLN A 264 23.99 8.36 -21.59
C GLN A 264 22.73 8.96 -22.23
N ARG A 265 22.88 9.55 -23.42
CA ARG A 265 21.84 10.38 -24.05
C ARG A 265 20.66 9.58 -24.60
N GLU A 266 20.90 8.35 -25.07
CA GLU A 266 19.85 7.50 -25.63
C GLU A 266 18.80 7.13 -24.58
N ASP A 267 19.23 6.67 -23.40
CA ASP A 267 18.32 6.38 -22.29
C ASP A 267 17.56 7.63 -21.82
N ALA A 268 18.24 8.77 -21.76
CA ALA A 268 17.60 10.04 -21.41
C ALA A 268 16.52 10.43 -22.42
N ILE A 269 16.79 10.28 -23.72
CA ILE A 269 15.84 10.56 -24.80
C ILE A 269 14.63 9.65 -24.69
N ALA A 270 14.84 8.34 -24.51
CA ALA A 270 13.76 7.35 -24.43
C ALA A 270 12.78 7.66 -23.29
N ILE A 271 13.29 8.06 -22.11
CA ILE A 271 12.43 8.45 -20.97
C ILE A 271 11.59 9.68 -21.32
N VAL A 272 12.22 10.74 -21.84
CA VAL A 272 11.53 12.00 -22.13
C VAL A 272 10.53 11.84 -23.27
N GLU A 273 10.89 11.09 -24.31
CA GLU A 273 10.00 10.74 -25.41
C GLU A 273 8.72 10.09 -24.88
N GLU A 274 8.87 9.11 -24.00
CA GLU A 274 7.74 8.37 -23.43
C GLU A 274 6.87 9.27 -22.54
N LEU A 275 7.47 10.15 -21.72
CA LEU A 275 6.74 11.14 -20.93
C LEU A 275 5.92 12.10 -21.81
N VAL A 276 6.54 12.62 -22.88
CA VAL A 276 5.87 13.52 -23.84
C VAL A 276 4.75 12.80 -24.60
N ARG A 277 4.96 11.53 -24.97
CA ARG A 277 3.98 10.71 -25.72
C ARG A 277 2.72 10.44 -24.91
N ARG A 278 2.85 10.23 -23.60
CA ARG A 278 1.75 9.84 -22.69
C ARG A 278 0.91 11.01 -22.19
N ASP A 279 1.05 12.14 -22.87
CA ASP A 279 0.42 13.40 -22.57
C ASP A 279 1.07 14.13 -21.40
N THR A 280 1.97 15.01 -21.78
CA THR A 280 2.16 16.24 -21.03
C THR A 280 2.04 17.37 -22.05
N GLU A 281 0.88 18.05 -22.10
CA GLU A 281 0.73 19.42 -22.64
C GLU A 281 1.59 20.44 -21.85
N SER A 282 2.81 20.06 -21.49
CA SER A 282 3.78 20.85 -20.75
C SER A 282 4.75 21.49 -21.73
N PRO A 283 4.72 22.82 -21.88
CA PRO A 283 5.73 23.54 -22.65
C PRO A 283 7.14 23.22 -22.15
N ASP A 284 7.34 23.17 -20.83
CA ASP A 284 8.65 22.93 -20.24
C ASP A 284 9.21 21.56 -20.64
N MET A 285 8.37 20.54 -20.71
CA MET A 285 8.78 19.20 -21.14
C MET A 285 9.12 19.15 -22.64
N ARG A 286 8.36 19.85 -23.49
CA ARG A 286 8.67 20.00 -24.92
C ARG A 286 10.00 20.71 -25.13
N LEU A 287 10.25 21.79 -24.38
CA LEU A 287 11.51 22.53 -24.42
C LEU A 287 12.69 21.65 -23.98
N PHE A 288 12.54 20.94 -22.86
CA PHE A 288 13.54 20.01 -22.36
C PHE A 288 13.86 18.91 -23.38
N TYR A 289 12.84 18.33 -24.00
CA TYR A 289 13.03 17.29 -25.02
C TYR A 289 13.76 17.83 -26.25
N GLY A 290 13.36 19.00 -26.75
CA GLY A 290 14.03 19.68 -27.86
C GLY A 290 15.51 19.98 -27.56
N ASP A 291 15.82 20.46 -26.36
CA ASP A 291 17.18 20.73 -25.91
C ASP A 291 18.04 19.45 -25.89
N LEU A 292 17.49 18.36 -25.35
CA LEU A 292 18.17 17.07 -25.28
C LEU A 292 18.45 16.48 -26.68
N LEU A 293 17.47 16.53 -27.59
CA LEU A 293 17.63 16.11 -28.99
C LEU A 293 18.66 16.96 -29.72
N TRP A 294 18.63 18.27 -29.53
CA TRP A 294 19.57 19.20 -30.15
C TRP A 294 21.00 18.90 -29.72
N GLU A 295 21.25 18.74 -28.43
CA GLU A 295 22.57 18.40 -27.90
C GLU A 295 23.06 17.02 -28.37
N SER A 296 22.14 16.11 -28.69
CA SER A 296 22.42 14.78 -29.23
C SER A 296 22.63 14.76 -30.75
N GLY A 297 22.49 15.91 -31.42
CA GLY A 297 22.67 16.03 -32.88
C GLY A 297 21.42 15.75 -33.72
N LEU A 298 20.30 15.41 -33.08
CA LEU A 298 19.00 15.14 -33.71
C LEU A 298 18.26 16.47 -33.96
N LYS A 299 18.78 17.27 -34.89
CA LYS A 299 18.38 18.67 -35.07
C LYS A 299 16.95 18.83 -35.61
N GLU A 300 16.51 17.94 -36.49
CA GLU A 300 15.17 18.03 -37.09
C GLU A 300 14.10 17.64 -36.08
N GLU A 301 14.32 16.58 -35.31
CA GLU A 301 13.46 16.15 -34.23
C GLU A 301 13.39 17.20 -33.12
N ALA A 302 14.52 17.85 -32.80
CA ALA A 302 14.55 18.97 -31.86
C ALA A 302 13.67 20.13 -32.34
N ARG A 303 13.73 20.49 -33.64
CA ARG A 303 12.89 21.53 -34.23
C ARG A 303 11.40 21.21 -34.11
N VAL A 304 11.02 19.94 -34.28
CA VAL A 304 9.62 19.51 -34.05
C VAL A 304 9.17 19.83 -32.62
N GLN A 305 9.99 19.52 -31.62
CA GLN A 305 9.65 19.80 -30.23
C GLN A 305 9.63 21.30 -29.91
N TYR A 306 10.56 22.07 -30.48
CA TYR A 306 10.55 23.53 -30.34
C TYR A 306 9.33 24.21 -30.96
N ARG A 307 8.81 23.70 -32.10
CA ARG A 307 7.54 24.17 -32.66
C ARG A 307 6.38 23.86 -31.72
N ALA A 308 6.30 22.62 -31.23
CA ALA A 308 5.27 22.24 -30.27
C ALA A 308 5.31 23.09 -28.99
N PHE A 309 6.50 23.37 -28.46
CA PHE A 309 6.70 24.31 -27.35
C PHE A 309 6.16 25.71 -27.69
N ALA A 310 6.54 26.26 -28.84
CA ALA A 310 6.11 27.59 -29.29
C ALA A 310 4.58 27.68 -29.45
N GLU A 311 3.96 26.65 -29.99
CA GLU A 311 2.50 26.54 -30.12
C GLU A 311 1.81 26.52 -28.76
N LEU A 312 2.31 25.75 -27.79
CA LEU A 312 1.71 25.66 -26.46
C LEU A 312 1.78 27.01 -25.72
N ILE A 313 2.92 27.69 -25.70
CA ILE A 313 3.04 28.98 -24.99
C ILE A 313 2.29 30.11 -25.71
N ALA A 314 2.09 30.02 -27.03
CA ALA A 314 1.33 31.00 -27.79
C ALA A 314 -0.17 30.96 -27.43
N ARG A 315 -0.70 29.80 -27.02
CA ARG A 315 -2.07 29.69 -26.48
C ARG A 315 -2.25 30.56 -25.22
N ASP A 316 -1.17 30.77 -24.45
CA ASP A 316 -1.13 31.67 -23.29
C ASP A 316 -0.78 33.13 -23.65
N GLY A 317 -0.69 33.48 -24.94
CA GLY A 317 -0.27 34.80 -25.40
C GLY A 317 1.21 35.12 -25.20
N LYS A 318 2.04 34.11 -24.91
CA LYS A 318 3.49 34.27 -24.75
C LYS A 318 4.19 34.04 -26.10
N THR A 319 5.36 34.67 -26.26
CA THR A 319 6.21 34.47 -27.43
C THR A 319 7.41 33.58 -27.10
N PRO A 320 7.90 32.74 -28.04
CA PRO A 320 9.09 31.94 -27.82
C PRO A 320 10.31 32.78 -27.46
N PRO A 321 11.21 32.29 -26.58
CA PRO A 321 12.49 32.94 -26.34
C PRO A 321 13.28 33.12 -27.64
N ALA A 322 14.06 34.20 -27.73
CA ALA A 322 14.79 34.56 -28.95
C ALA A 322 15.72 33.45 -29.48
N ARG A 323 16.25 32.58 -28.59
CA ARG A 323 17.01 31.38 -28.98
C ARG A 323 16.15 30.45 -29.82
N ILE A 324 14.96 30.10 -29.34
CA ILE A 324 14.05 29.19 -30.02
C ILE A 324 13.53 29.81 -31.31
N ALA A 325 13.19 31.10 -31.30
CA ALA A 325 12.75 31.81 -32.51
C ALA A 325 13.81 31.75 -33.63
N ARG A 326 15.10 31.87 -33.31
CA ARG A 326 16.19 31.71 -34.29
C ARG A 326 16.30 30.28 -34.82
N LEU A 327 16.27 29.29 -33.92
CA LEU A 327 16.36 27.87 -34.29
C LEU A 327 15.20 27.39 -35.19
N LEU A 328 14.07 28.09 -35.17
CA LEU A 328 12.91 27.82 -36.02
C LEU A 328 12.90 28.62 -37.32
N ALA A 329 13.73 29.66 -37.44
CA ALA A 329 13.85 30.50 -38.63
C ALA A 329 14.94 30.01 -39.59
N ASP A 330 16.00 29.39 -39.05
CA ASP A 330 17.03 28.64 -39.77
C ASP A 330 16.52 27.25 -40.19
#